data_AF-A0A7V9ZKY0-F1
#
_entry.id   AF-A0A7V9ZKY0-F1
#
_cell.length_a   1.000
_cell.length_b   1.000
_cell.length_c   1.000
_cell.angle_alpha   90.00
_cell.angle_beta   90.00
_cell.angle_gamma   90.00
#
_symmetry.space_group_name_H-M   'P 1'
#
loop_
_entity.id
_entity.type
_entity.pdbx_description
1 polymer ?
#
loop_
_entity_poly.entity_id
_entity_poly.type
_entity_poly.pdbx_seq_one_letter_code
_entity_poly.pdbx_strand_id
1 'polypeptide(L)'
;MRFLKLGFILSVLTLFIFACGENKQTNSTSPANTIIVTNSNSSANTAVVNLNAQQPAKVDETASTKKIYTEKCVRCHKEDGTGGKVEIDGKTINADDFSEDKMKNMSDAKYIGYIENGVPDEGMPAFKGKLSDAEIKNLVKFIRSEFQGK
;
A
#
# COMPACT_ATOMS: atom_id res chain seq x y z
N MET A 1 7.11 -49.38 -15.68
CA MET A 1 7.95 -49.61 -16.87
C MET A 1 7.86 -48.38 -17.75
N ARG A 2 8.99 -48.02 -18.39
CA ARG A 2 9.31 -46.70 -18.94
C ARG A 2 8.49 -46.39 -20.20
N PHE A 3 7.85 -45.22 -20.27
CA PHE A 3 7.32 -44.68 -21.52
C PHE A 3 8.30 -43.62 -22.02
N LEU A 4 8.98 -43.95 -23.11
CA LEU A 4 10.03 -43.16 -23.73
C LEU A 4 9.64 -42.88 -25.20
N LYS A 5 9.92 -41.63 -25.62
CA LYS A 5 9.94 -41.04 -26.98
C LYS A 5 8.66 -40.28 -27.39
N LEU A 6 8.71 -38.96 -27.49
CA LEU A 6 9.44 -38.09 -28.46
C LEU A 6 8.60 -37.91 -29.74
N GLY A 7 7.90 -36.77 -29.82
CA GLY A 7 7.23 -36.28 -31.02
C GLY A 7 7.55 -34.80 -31.18
N PHE A 8 8.52 -34.52 -32.04
CA PHE A 8 9.05 -33.20 -32.38
C PHE A 8 8.49 -32.85 -33.77
N ILE A 9 7.56 -31.91 -33.88
CA ILE A 9 7.04 -31.36 -35.15
C ILE A 9 6.66 -29.90 -34.84
N LEU A 10 7.57 -28.93 -34.97
CA LEU A 10 7.97 -28.17 -36.16
C LEU A 10 6.81 -27.46 -36.89
N SER A 11 6.99 -26.15 -37.09
CA SER A 11 6.29 -25.27 -38.04
C SER A 11 4.94 -24.71 -37.51
N VAL A 12 4.61 -23.42 -37.56
CA VAL A 12 4.93 -22.38 -38.55
C VAL A 12 4.84 -20.98 -37.90
N LEU A 13 5.93 -20.23 -38.03
CA LEU A 13 6.03 -18.81 -38.37
C LEU A 13 4.72 -18.02 -38.62
N THR A 14 4.41 -17.02 -37.79
CA THR A 14 3.92 -15.72 -38.31
C THR A 14 4.42 -14.57 -37.45
N LEU A 15 5.33 -13.79 -38.02
CA LEU A 15 5.62 -12.41 -37.63
C LEU A 15 4.36 -11.57 -37.83
N PHE A 16 3.95 -10.81 -36.81
CA PHE A 16 3.30 -9.53 -37.02
C PHE A 16 4.05 -8.46 -36.21
N ILE A 17 4.93 -7.78 -36.93
CA ILE A 17 5.51 -6.49 -36.58
C ILE A 17 4.36 -5.49 -36.65
N PHE A 18 3.93 -4.92 -35.52
CA PHE A 18 3.20 -3.66 -35.53
C PHE A 18 4.18 -2.53 -35.26
N ALA A 19 4.22 -1.63 -36.24
CA ALA A 19 5.17 -0.57 -36.44
C ALA A 19 5.08 0.53 -35.37
N CYS A 20 6.21 1.21 -35.20
CA CYS A 20 6.36 2.46 -34.46
C CYS A 20 5.45 3.57 -35.01
N GLY A 21 4.89 4.38 -34.10
CA GLY A 21 4.35 5.71 -34.36
C GLY A 21 5.06 6.74 -33.49
N GLU A 22 5.38 7.88 -34.08
CA GLU A 22 6.50 8.78 -33.76
C GLU A 22 6.20 9.87 -32.70
N ASN A 23 7.28 10.17 -31.97
CA ASN A 23 7.69 11.36 -31.21
C ASN A 23 6.88 12.68 -31.35
N LYS A 24 6.53 13.28 -30.21
CA LYS A 24 6.72 14.73 -29.97
C LYS A 24 6.99 15.02 -28.48
N GLN A 25 8.27 15.15 -28.17
CA GLN A 25 8.76 15.88 -27.01
C GLN A 25 8.46 17.37 -27.23
N THR A 26 7.67 17.99 -26.35
CA THR A 26 7.67 19.46 -26.20
C THR A 26 7.81 19.79 -24.73
N ASN A 27 9.07 19.94 -24.31
CA ASN A 27 9.43 20.67 -23.12
C ASN A 27 9.10 22.15 -23.41
N SER A 28 7.97 22.63 -22.90
CA SER A 28 7.57 24.04 -23.01
C SER A 28 7.73 24.71 -21.66
N THR A 29 8.77 25.52 -21.59
CA THR A 29 9.03 26.54 -20.59
C THR A 29 7.86 27.54 -20.54
N SER A 30 7.26 27.70 -19.35
CA SER A 30 6.48 28.86 -18.84
C SER A 30 5.28 29.40 -19.65
N PRO A 31 4.19 29.78 -18.96
CA PRO A 31 4.14 31.19 -18.59
C PRO A 31 3.86 31.39 -17.09
N ALA A 32 4.43 32.48 -16.60
CA ALA A 32 4.10 33.15 -15.38
C ALA A 32 2.57 33.15 -15.14
N ASN A 33 2.11 32.51 -14.06
CA ASN A 33 0.88 32.96 -13.43
C ASN A 33 1.23 34.14 -12.51
N THR A 34 1.31 35.28 -13.16
CA THR A 34 1.29 36.60 -12.57
C THR A 34 0.07 36.74 -11.67
N ILE A 35 0.24 36.63 -10.34
CA ILE A 35 -0.70 37.24 -9.40
C ILE A 35 -0.11 38.58 -9.00
N ILE A 36 -0.55 39.63 -9.70
CA ILE A 36 -0.42 41.00 -9.19
C ILE A 36 -1.41 41.11 -8.03
N VAL A 37 -0.95 40.92 -6.81
CA VAL A 37 -1.59 41.53 -5.64
C VAL A 37 -0.87 42.86 -5.42
N THR A 38 -1.39 43.93 -6.01
CA THR A 38 -1.07 45.28 -5.56
C THR A 38 -1.64 45.44 -4.16
N ASN A 39 -0.80 45.40 -3.14
CA ASN A 39 -1.09 46.04 -1.86
C ASN A 39 0.14 46.85 -1.46
N SER A 40 0.07 48.14 -1.79
CA SER A 40 0.92 49.18 -1.23
C SER A 40 0.57 49.32 0.25
N ASN A 41 1.49 48.92 1.13
CA ASN A 41 1.73 49.54 2.43
C ASN A 41 3.08 49.07 2.97
N SER A 42 4.07 49.96 2.87
CA SER A 42 5.37 49.84 3.51
C SER A 42 5.22 49.87 5.03
N SER A 43 5.85 48.93 5.74
CA SER A 43 6.79 49.18 6.85
C SER A 43 6.88 47.97 7.81
N ALA A 44 8.11 47.74 8.28
CA ALA A 44 8.52 46.94 9.44
C ALA A 44 8.64 45.39 9.31
N ASN A 45 9.91 44.97 9.25
CA ASN A 45 10.51 43.74 9.79
C ASN A 45 9.56 42.72 10.45
N THR A 46 9.32 41.59 9.80
CA THR A 46 9.04 40.31 10.48
C THR A 46 9.54 39.18 9.59
N ALA A 47 10.37 38.31 10.15
CA ALA A 47 10.87 37.11 9.51
C ALA A 47 9.71 36.24 8.99
N VAL A 48 9.53 36.20 7.68
CA VAL A 48 8.72 35.17 7.05
C VAL A 48 9.54 33.88 7.04
N VAL A 49 9.35 33.07 8.08
CA VAL A 49 9.68 31.65 8.03
C VAL A 49 8.94 31.06 6.83
N ASN A 50 9.68 30.78 5.76
CA ASN A 50 9.15 30.00 4.65
C ASN A 50 8.96 28.58 5.16
N LEU A 51 7.79 28.32 5.74
CA LEU A 51 7.30 26.98 6.01
C LEU A 51 6.93 26.37 4.65
N ASN A 52 7.96 25.95 3.90
CA ASN A 52 7.82 24.82 2.99
C ASN A 52 7.61 23.57 3.86
N ALA A 53 6.47 23.53 4.54
CA ALA A 53 5.86 22.32 5.03
C ALA A 53 5.43 21.59 3.77
N GLN A 54 6.39 20.83 3.24
CA GLN A 54 6.18 19.90 2.16
C GLN A 54 5.16 18.89 2.67
N GLN A 55 3.89 19.19 2.40
CA GLN A 55 2.81 18.21 2.35
C GLN A 55 3.42 16.98 1.68
N PRO A 56 3.43 15.79 2.32
CA PRO A 56 3.99 14.62 1.69
C PRO A 56 3.31 14.46 0.36
N ALA A 57 4.10 14.44 -0.71
CA ALA A 57 3.59 14.10 -2.03
C ALA A 57 2.77 12.83 -1.86
N LYS A 58 1.58 12.80 -2.45
CA LYS A 58 0.70 11.64 -2.52
C LYS A 58 1.44 10.52 -3.25
N VAL A 59 2.31 9.82 -2.54
CA VAL A 59 2.76 8.48 -2.91
C VAL A 59 1.48 7.68 -3.09
N ASP A 60 1.45 6.76 -4.04
CA ASP A 60 0.30 5.86 -4.19
C ASP A 60 0.16 5.01 -2.91
N GLU A 61 -0.55 5.59 -1.96
CA GLU A 61 -0.71 5.14 -0.57
C GLU A 61 -1.43 3.80 -0.53
N THR A 62 -2.23 3.50 -1.55
CA THR A 62 -2.92 2.23 -1.72
C THR A 62 -1.96 1.14 -2.20
N ALA A 63 -1.13 1.43 -3.21
CA ALA A 63 -0.12 0.48 -3.68
C ALA A 63 0.94 0.18 -2.62
N SER A 64 1.38 1.19 -1.85
CA SER A 64 2.31 0.98 -0.73
C SER A 64 1.68 0.17 0.39
N THR A 65 0.42 0.43 0.75
CA THR A 65 -0.30 -0.30 1.80
C THR A 65 -0.50 -1.77 1.44
N LYS A 66 -0.91 -2.06 0.20
CA LYS A 66 -1.06 -3.45 -0.27
C LYS A 66 0.27 -4.21 -0.16
N LYS A 67 1.38 -3.59 -0.57
CA LYS A 67 2.73 -4.16 -0.43
C LYS A 67 3.06 -4.47 1.04
N ILE A 68 2.77 -3.54 1.96
CA ILE A 68 2.99 -3.75 3.40
C ILE A 68 2.15 -4.93 3.91
N TYR A 69 0.87 -4.99 3.54
CA TYR A 69 0.00 -6.12 3.91
C TYR A 69 0.57 -7.46 3.41
N THR A 70 0.97 -7.52 2.14
CA THR A 70 1.60 -8.70 1.54
C THR A 70 2.87 -9.13 2.27
N GLU A 71 3.75 -8.17 2.59
CA GLU A 71 5.05 -8.47 3.20
C GLU A 71 4.98 -8.80 4.70
N LYS A 72 3.99 -8.26 5.41
CA LYS A 72 3.97 -8.27 6.88
C LYS A 72 2.78 -9.00 7.49
N CYS A 73 1.66 -9.12 6.79
CA CYS A 73 0.39 -9.59 7.35
C CYS A 73 -0.06 -10.93 6.75
N VAL A 74 0.17 -11.17 5.47
CA VAL A 74 -0.33 -12.34 4.72
C VAL A 74 0.11 -13.68 5.31
N ARG A 75 1.29 -13.74 5.94
CA ARG A 75 1.79 -14.99 6.54
C ARG A 75 0.80 -15.62 7.53
N CYS A 76 0.02 -14.80 8.23
CA CYS A 76 -0.98 -15.25 9.20
C CYS A 76 -2.41 -14.93 8.75
N HIS A 77 -2.63 -13.74 8.18
CA HIS A 77 -3.96 -13.27 7.80
C HIS A 77 -4.41 -13.70 6.40
N LYS A 78 -3.52 -14.34 5.62
CA LYS A 78 -3.71 -14.71 4.21
C LYS A 78 -3.98 -13.52 3.29
N GLU A 79 -3.92 -13.77 1.99
CA GLU A 79 -4.16 -12.75 0.96
C GLU A 79 -5.63 -12.30 0.92
N ASP A 80 -6.55 -13.21 1.23
CA ASP A 80 -8.00 -12.99 1.24
C ASP A 80 -8.54 -12.51 2.58
N GLY A 81 -7.68 -12.33 3.59
CA GLY A 81 -8.08 -11.87 4.92
C GLY A 81 -8.78 -12.92 5.79
N THR A 82 -8.87 -14.19 5.34
CA THR A 82 -9.56 -15.27 6.07
C THR A 82 -8.77 -15.79 7.27
N GLY A 83 -7.49 -15.43 7.39
CA GLY A 83 -6.65 -15.82 8.53
C GLY A 83 -6.60 -17.33 8.78
N GLY A 84 -6.67 -17.74 10.04
CA GLY A 84 -6.68 -19.13 10.47
C GLY A 84 -5.37 -19.60 11.09
N LYS A 85 -5.27 -20.93 11.25
CA LYS A 85 -4.14 -21.59 11.94
C LYS A 85 -2.90 -21.63 11.08
N VAL A 86 -1.79 -21.14 11.62
CA VAL A 86 -0.46 -21.21 11.01
C VAL A 86 0.57 -21.60 12.07
N GLU A 87 1.55 -22.41 11.67
CA GLU A 87 2.68 -22.80 12.53
C GLU A 87 3.88 -21.89 12.25
N ILE A 88 4.35 -21.19 13.28
CA ILE A 88 5.51 -20.29 13.20
C ILE A 88 6.42 -20.60 14.38
N ASP A 89 7.65 -21.05 14.08
CA ASP A 89 8.70 -21.32 15.07
C ASP A 89 8.25 -22.26 16.22
N GLY A 90 7.41 -23.24 15.89
CA GLY A 90 6.86 -24.23 16.84
C GLY A 90 5.68 -23.72 17.69
N LYS A 91 5.15 -22.52 17.39
CA LYS A 91 3.93 -21.98 17.98
C LYS A 91 2.79 -21.97 16.94
N THR A 92 1.63 -22.49 17.34
CA THR A 92 0.39 -22.32 16.60
C THR A 92 -0.15 -20.91 16.84
N ILE A 93 -0.33 -20.15 15.77
CA ILE A 93 -1.01 -18.85 15.76
C ILE A 93 -2.34 -19.04 15.03
N ASN A 94 -3.41 -18.47 15.56
CA ASN A 94 -4.72 -18.51 14.93
C ASN A 94 -5.21 -17.09 14.66
N ALA A 95 -4.96 -16.60 13.45
CA ALA A 95 -5.39 -15.26 13.06
C ALA A 95 -6.90 -15.23 12.80
N ASP A 96 -7.57 -14.15 13.22
CA ASP A 96 -9.00 -13.97 12.94
C ASP A 96 -9.28 -13.72 11.45
N ASP A 97 -10.43 -14.22 11.00
CA ASP A 97 -11.01 -13.88 9.70
C ASP A 97 -11.62 -12.47 9.77
N PHE A 98 -11.11 -11.56 8.94
CA PHE A 98 -11.56 -10.17 8.92
C PHE A 98 -13.01 -10.00 8.45
N SER A 99 -13.58 -10.99 7.77
CA SER A 99 -14.96 -10.99 7.30
C SER A 99 -15.98 -11.33 8.39
N GLU A 100 -15.54 -11.83 9.55
CA GLU A 100 -16.42 -12.14 10.69
C GLU A 100 -17.03 -10.88 11.31
N ASP A 101 -18.26 -11.00 11.81
CA ASP A 101 -18.99 -9.87 12.43
C ASP A 101 -18.25 -9.27 13.62
N LYS A 102 -17.54 -10.09 14.40
CA LYS A 102 -16.72 -9.61 15.52
C LYS A 102 -15.64 -8.63 15.06
N MET A 103 -15.04 -8.88 13.89
CA MET A 103 -13.98 -8.08 13.30
C MET A 103 -14.57 -6.86 12.61
N LYS A 104 -15.68 -7.02 11.88
CA LYS A 104 -16.41 -5.89 11.27
C LYS A 104 -16.91 -4.87 12.29
N ASN A 105 -17.35 -5.31 13.47
CA ASN A 105 -17.89 -4.44 14.52
C ASN A 105 -16.83 -3.88 15.47
N MET A 106 -15.59 -4.37 15.39
CA MET A 106 -14.46 -3.78 16.12
C MET A 106 -14.21 -2.35 15.64
N SER A 107 -13.79 -1.43 16.52
CA SER A 107 -13.47 -0.06 16.13
C SER A 107 -12.10 0.05 15.46
N ASP A 108 -11.92 1.07 14.61
CA ASP A 108 -10.63 1.33 13.96
C ASP A 108 -9.52 1.59 14.97
N ALA A 109 -9.82 2.29 16.07
CA ALA A 109 -8.86 2.53 17.16
C ALA A 109 -8.36 1.22 17.78
N LYS A 110 -9.21 0.20 17.88
CA LYS A 110 -8.81 -1.11 18.40
C LYS A 110 -7.95 -1.88 17.40
N TYR A 111 -8.26 -1.83 16.11
CA TYR A 111 -7.39 -2.35 15.06
C TYR A 111 -6.00 -1.69 15.07
N ILE A 112 -5.96 -0.36 15.13
CA ILE A 112 -4.70 0.40 15.22
C ILE A 112 -3.93 -0.06 16.46
N GLY A 113 -4.59 -0.16 17.61
CA GLY A 113 -3.97 -0.64 18.85
C GLY A 113 -3.37 -2.04 18.74
N TYR A 114 -4.04 -2.97 18.04
CA TYR A 114 -3.51 -4.31 17.79
C TYR A 114 -2.34 -4.32 16.81
N ILE A 115 -2.35 -3.50 15.76
CA ILE A 115 -1.23 -3.41 14.82
C ILE A 115 -0.02 -2.77 15.51
N GLU A 116 -0.23 -1.68 16.26
CA GLU A 116 0.84 -0.99 16.98
C GLU A 116 1.51 -1.90 18.02
N ASN A 117 0.70 -2.49 18.91
CA ASN A 117 1.21 -3.19 20.10
C ASN A 117 1.34 -4.70 19.91
N GLY A 118 0.80 -5.25 18.82
CA GLY A 118 0.66 -6.68 18.62
C GLY A 118 -0.37 -7.30 19.57
N VAL A 119 -0.43 -8.62 19.53
CA VAL A 119 -1.17 -9.47 20.48
C VAL A 119 -0.22 -10.59 20.89
N PRO A 120 0.72 -10.35 21.82
CA PRO A 120 1.84 -11.25 22.10
C PRO A 120 1.40 -12.66 22.52
N ASP A 121 0.34 -12.75 23.32
CA ASP A 121 -0.21 -14.01 23.80
C ASP A 121 -0.71 -14.88 22.63
N GLU A 122 -1.29 -14.25 21.61
CA GLU A 122 -1.79 -14.89 20.38
C GLU A 122 -0.71 -15.00 19.28
N GLY A 123 0.44 -14.35 19.46
CA GLY A 123 1.58 -14.41 18.55
C GLY A 123 1.60 -13.35 17.44
N MET A 124 0.71 -12.37 17.47
CA MET A 124 0.77 -11.23 16.55
C MET A 124 1.87 -10.25 17.00
N PRO A 125 2.88 -9.94 16.17
CA PRO A 125 3.96 -9.04 16.55
C PRO A 125 3.53 -7.57 16.56
N ALA A 126 4.20 -6.76 17.38
CA ALA A 126 4.05 -5.31 17.38
C ALA A 126 4.72 -4.65 16.16
N PHE A 127 4.05 -3.67 15.56
CA PHE A 127 4.57 -2.88 14.43
C PHE A 127 4.86 -1.42 14.78
N LYS A 128 4.58 -0.96 16.00
CA LYS A 128 4.98 0.37 16.44
C LYS A 128 6.48 0.59 16.27
N GLY A 129 6.85 1.71 15.64
CA GLY A 129 8.24 2.04 15.31
C GLY A 129 8.85 1.25 14.13
N LYS A 130 8.13 0.26 13.59
CA LYS A 130 8.47 -0.42 12.33
C LYS A 130 7.67 0.12 11.14
N LEU A 131 6.45 0.59 11.42
CA LEU A 131 5.57 1.29 10.51
C LEU A 131 5.25 2.67 11.09
N SER A 132 5.05 3.64 10.22
CA SER A 132 4.53 4.96 10.58
C SER A 132 3.04 4.90 10.94
N ASP A 133 2.58 5.86 11.73
CA ASP A 133 1.17 5.99 12.11
C ASP A 133 0.24 6.07 10.89
N ALA A 134 0.72 6.68 9.79
CA ALA A 134 -0.01 6.76 8.54
C ALA A 134 -0.16 5.38 7.90
N GLU A 135 0.92 4.62 7.77
CA GLU A 135 0.90 3.26 7.23
C GLU A 135 -0.02 2.33 8.04
N ILE A 136 0.01 2.43 9.38
CA ILE A 136 -0.88 1.65 10.26
C ILE A 136 -2.35 2.01 10.00
N LYS A 137 -2.68 3.31 9.95
CA LYS A 137 -4.04 3.75 9.64
C LYS A 137 -4.51 3.29 8.26
N ASN A 138 -3.61 3.28 7.28
CA ASN A 138 -3.95 2.81 5.94
C ASN A 138 -4.13 1.30 5.87
N LEU A 139 -3.35 0.51 6.63
CA LEU A 139 -3.60 -0.93 6.77
C LEU A 139 -5.01 -1.19 7.31
N VAL A 140 -5.48 -0.41 8.29
CA VAL A 140 -6.86 -0.54 8.78
C VAL A 140 -7.88 -0.20 7.68
N LYS A 141 -7.69 0.90 6.95
CA LYS A 141 -8.56 1.24 5.81
C LYS A 141 -8.58 0.14 4.74
N PHE A 142 -7.42 -0.44 4.43
CA PHE A 142 -7.28 -1.54 3.49
C PHE A 142 -8.06 -2.79 3.97
N ILE A 143 -7.98 -3.12 5.26
CA ILE A 143 -8.76 -4.23 5.83
C ILE A 143 -10.27 -3.96 5.70
N ARG A 144 -10.71 -2.72 5.94
CA ARG A 144 -12.12 -2.31 5.78
C ARG A 144 -12.58 -2.43 4.32
N SER A 145 -11.80 -1.92 3.37
CA SER A 145 -12.19 -1.89 1.96
C SER A 145 -12.17 -3.28 1.34
N GLU A 146 -11.08 -4.03 1.51
CA GLU A 146 -10.86 -5.28 0.78
C GLU A 146 -11.63 -6.47 1.37
N PHE A 147 -11.74 -6.55 2.71
CA PHE A 147 -12.26 -7.75 3.37
C PHE A 147 -13.64 -7.55 4.01
N GLN A 148 -14.09 -6.30 4.16
CA GLN A 148 -15.33 -5.99 4.87
C GLN A 148 -16.34 -5.20 4.03
N GLY A 149 -15.95 -4.72 2.85
CA GLY A 149 -16.81 -3.93 1.97
C GLY A 149 -17.26 -2.60 2.59
N LYS A 150 -16.40 -2.01 3.44
CA LYS A 150 -16.65 -0.75 4.14
C LYS A 150 -15.82 0.39 3.57
#